data_AF-A0A3A4R5I2-F1
#
_entry.id   AF-A0A3A4R5I2-F1
#
_cell.length_a   1.000
_cell.length_b   1.000
_cell.length_c   1.000
_cell.angle_alpha   90.00
_cell.angle_beta   90.00
_cell.angle_gamma   90.00
#
_symmetry.space_group_name_H-M   'P 1'
#
loop_
_entity.id
_entity.type
_entity.pdbx_description
1 polymer ?
#
loop_
_entity_poly.entity_id
_entity_poly.type
_entity_poly.pdbx_seq_one_letter_code
_entity_poly.pdbx_strand_id
1 'polypeptide(L)'
;MAEVSKARGVIKFLFWTIVSVALFYYAFHSYYSGQMVSWYYYKAGAEGYAVHTASFKDASKEKPAMLEIGSFETISGLQAVPVKKGDRLPANTDGIISNEVIKKGKQAKVEDRYLKVMVPKEVKEAKGFKYKDTFKHKGIKTNPWSGVWNVAMVLVIGLSLGLLAEGFTDMLGFKVEKIEHFEGIH
;
A
#
# COMPACT_ATOMS: atom_id res chain seq x y z
N MET A 1 -15.63 -23.90 -42.15
CA MET A 1 -15.79 -23.82 -40.67
C MET A 1 -14.47 -23.52 -39.94
N ALA A 2 -13.34 -24.13 -40.33
CA ALA A 2 -12.03 -23.89 -39.68
C ALA A 2 -11.49 -22.44 -39.83
N GLU A 3 -11.64 -21.80 -41.00
CA GLU A 3 -11.19 -20.41 -41.20
C GLU A 3 -11.97 -19.38 -40.38
N VAL A 4 -13.29 -19.53 -40.28
CA VAL A 4 -14.15 -18.66 -39.46
C VAL A 4 -13.81 -18.80 -37.97
N SER A 5 -13.42 -20.00 -37.52
CA SER A 5 -12.94 -20.25 -36.15
C SER A 5 -11.61 -19.57 -35.87
N LYS A 6 -10.64 -19.65 -36.79
CA LYS A 6 -9.33 -18.98 -36.65
C LYS A 6 -9.45 -17.46 -36.63
N ALA A 7 -10.26 -16.88 -37.53
CA ALA A 7 -10.48 -15.44 -37.57
C ALA A 7 -11.07 -14.89 -36.25
N ARG A 8 -12.01 -15.63 -35.63
CA ARG A 8 -12.55 -15.29 -34.30
C ARG A 8 -11.50 -15.39 -33.20
N GLY A 9 -10.65 -16.44 -33.23
CA GLY A 9 -9.53 -16.59 -32.30
C GLY A 9 -8.54 -15.43 -32.36
N VAL A 10 -8.18 -14.98 -33.58
CA VAL A 10 -7.30 -13.81 -33.80
C VAL A 10 -7.91 -12.54 -33.21
N ILE A 11 -9.19 -12.26 -33.47
CA ILE A 11 -9.87 -11.07 -32.94
C ILE A 11 -9.89 -11.10 -31.40
N LYS A 12 -10.22 -12.26 -30.83
CA LYS A 12 -10.22 -12.47 -29.38
C LYS A 12 -8.82 -12.24 -28.79
N PHE A 13 -7.79 -12.82 -29.38
CA PHE A 13 -6.40 -12.65 -28.95
C PHE A 13 -5.97 -11.18 -28.97
N LEU A 14 -6.19 -10.47 -30.08
CA LEU A 14 -5.81 -9.06 -30.21
C LEU A 14 -6.55 -8.16 -29.22
N PHE A 15 -7.87 -8.35 -29.07
CA PHE A 15 -8.67 -7.60 -28.11
C PHE A 15 -8.16 -7.79 -26.67
N TRP A 16 -8.02 -9.05 -26.23
CA TRP A 16 -7.58 -9.33 -24.86
C TRP A 16 -6.13 -8.94 -24.61
N THR A 17 -5.26 -8.97 -25.64
CA THR A 17 -3.89 -8.43 -25.55
C THR A 17 -3.91 -6.93 -25.22
N ILE A 18 -4.70 -6.14 -25.95
CA ILE A 18 -4.82 -4.69 -25.71
C ILE A 18 -5.37 -4.44 -24.30
N VAL A 19 -6.41 -5.18 -23.90
CA VAL A 19 -7.01 -5.07 -22.57
C VAL A 19 -6.00 -5.41 -21.47
N SER A 20 -5.24 -6.50 -21.61
CA SER A 20 -4.22 -6.89 -20.63
C SER A 20 -3.13 -5.82 -20.51
N VAL A 21 -2.61 -5.30 -21.63
CA VAL A 21 -1.60 -4.22 -21.62
C VAL A 21 -2.13 -2.97 -20.91
N ALA A 22 -3.37 -2.57 -21.21
CA ALA A 22 -4.00 -1.41 -20.57
C ALA A 22 -4.18 -1.62 -19.05
N LEU A 23 -4.59 -2.81 -18.62
CA LEU A 23 -4.75 -3.16 -17.20
C LEU A 23 -3.42 -3.16 -16.45
N PHE A 24 -2.36 -3.71 -17.04
CA PHE A 24 -1.01 -3.65 -16.45
C PHE A 24 -0.51 -2.21 -16.37
N TYR A 25 -0.64 -1.44 -17.45
CA TYR A 25 -0.28 -0.03 -17.44
C TYR A 25 -1.00 0.73 -16.32
N TYR A 26 -2.32 0.53 -16.18
CA TYR A 26 -3.11 1.14 -15.13
C TYR A 26 -2.66 0.71 -13.72
N ALA A 27 -2.37 -0.57 -13.51
CA ALA A 27 -1.87 -1.08 -12.23
C ALA A 27 -0.51 -0.45 -11.87
N PHE A 28 0.43 -0.40 -12.82
CA PHE A 28 1.72 0.25 -12.63
C PHE A 28 1.57 1.75 -12.37
N HIS A 29 0.74 2.43 -13.15
CA HIS A 29 0.50 3.86 -12.98
C HIS A 29 -0.12 4.18 -11.60
N SER A 30 -1.08 3.39 -11.14
CA SER A 30 -1.68 3.50 -9.79
C SER A 30 -0.65 3.30 -8.66
N TYR A 31 0.32 2.41 -8.88
CA TYR A 31 1.41 2.19 -7.94
C TYR A 31 2.37 3.40 -7.89
N TYR A 32 2.84 3.86 -9.04
CA TYR A 32 3.83 4.93 -9.14
C TYR A 32 3.27 6.34 -8.90
N SER A 33 1.97 6.56 -9.07
CA SER A 33 1.31 7.84 -8.78
C SER A 33 1.21 8.16 -7.27
N GLY A 34 1.57 7.20 -6.40
CA GLY A 34 1.43 7.33 -4.95
C GLY A 34 -0.01 7.11 -4.45
N GLN A 35 -0.96 6.78 -5.33
CA GLN A 35 -2.34 6.48 -4.97
C GLN A 35 -2.42 5.35 -3.93
N MET A 36 -1.67 4.25 -4.15
CA MET A 36 -1.62 3.14 -3.18
C MET A 36 -1.04 3.55 -1.83
N VAL A 37 -0.02 4.41 -1.82
CA VAL A 37 0.58 4.95 -0.59
C VAL A 37 -0.45 5.79 0.16
N SER A 38 -1.21 6.62 -0.53
CA SER A 38 -2.27 7.46 0.06
C SER A 38 -3.44 6.65 0.64
N TRP A 39 -3.68 5.45 0.10
CA TRP A 39 -4.64 4.48 0.63
C TRP A 39 -4.08 3.70 1.80
N TYR A 40 -2.78 3.45 1.82
CA TYR A 40 -2.15 2.79 2.95
C TYR A 40 -2.11 3.72 4.17
N TYR A 41 -1.65 4.96 3.96
CA TYR A 41 -1.62 6.02 4.97
C TYR A 41 -2.89 6.87 4.91
N TYR A 42 -4.04 6.21 5.13
CA TYR A 42 -5.33 6.82 4.83
C TYR A 42 -5.78 7.82 5.91
N LYS A 43 -6.05 7.31 7.11
CA LYS A 43 -6.61 8.10 8.21
C LYS A 43 -5.84 7.90 9.51
N ALA A 44 -5.94 8.88 10.39
CA ALA A 44 -5.48 8.73 11.76
C ALA A 44 -6.36 7.71 12.51
N GLY A 45 -5.76 6.63 12.99
CA GLY A 45 -6.36 5.64 13.87
C GLY A 45 -6.26 6.01 15.36
N ALA A 46 -5.41 6.98 15.70
CA ALA A 46 -5.25 7.53 17.04
C ALA A 46 -5.05 9.05 16.98
N GLU A 47 -5.35 9.73 18.08
CA GLU A 47 -5.09 11.16 18.24
C GLU A 47 -3.62 11.40 18.63
N GLY A 48 -3.01 12.43 18.05
CA GLY A 48 -1.63 12.80 18.28
C GLY A 48 -1.07 13.66 17.16
N TYR A 49 0.15 13.33 16.73
CA TYR A 49 0.87 14.09 15.71
C TYR A 49 1.29 13.18 14.55
N ALA A 50 0.82 13.49 13.35
CA ALA A 50 1.26 12.89 12.10
C ALA A 50 2.69 13.35 11.79
N VAL A 51 3.56 12.41 11.44
CA VAL A 51 4.99 12.65 11.24
C VAL A 51 5.54 11.80 10.08
N HIS A 52 6.73 12.17 9.62
CA HIS A 52 7.53 11.37 8.69
C HIS A 52 8.76 10.79 9.42
N THR A 53 8.74 9.51 9.79
CA THR A 53 9.73 8.90 10.68
C THR A 53 11.13 8.87 10.10
N ALA A 54 11.27 8.82 8.78
CA ALA A 54 12.57 8.88 8.13
C ALA A 54 13.33 10.19 8.43
N SER A 55 12.61 11.30 8.65
CA SER A 55 13.19 12.62 8.94
C SER A 55 13.96 12.68 10.27
N PHE A 56 13.66 11.78 11.21
CA PHE A 56 14.25 11.80 12.56
C PHE A 56 14.71 10.41 13.01
N LYS A 57 15.06 9.53 12.05
CA LYS A 57 15.51 8.15 12.31
C LYS A 57 16.76 8.04 13.20
N ASP A 58 17.54 9.11 13.27
CA ASP A 58 18.82 9.21 14.00
C ASP A 58 18.68 10.02 15.31
N ALA A 59 17.46 10.40 15.69
CA ALA A 59 17.23 11.12 16.94
C ALA A 59 17.55 10.25 18.16
N SER A 60 18.13 10.87 19.19
CA SER A 60 18.48 10.23 20.47
C SER A 60 18.18 11.16 21.65
N LYS A 61 18.36 10.68 22.89
CA LYS A 61 18.19 11.52 24.08
C LYS A 61 19.20 12.67 24.13
N GLU A 62 20.42 12.40 23.66
CA GLU A 62 21.53 13.36 23.60
C GLU A 62 21.37 14.33 22.43
N LYS A 63 20.83 13.84 21.31
CA LYS A 63 20.55 14.63 20.10
C LYS A 63 19.09 14.47 19.69
N PRO A 64 18.15 15.11 20.39
CA PRO A 64 16.74 15.00 20.07
C PRO A 64 16.41 15.72 18.75
N ALA A 65 15.42 15.21 18.03
CA ALA A 65 14.86 15.90 16.87
C ALA A 65 13.73 16.84 17.32
N MET A 66 13.75 18.07 16.82
CA MET A 66 12.72 19.07 17.08
C MET A 66 11.85 19.19 15.84
N LEU A 67 10.62 18.65 15.90
CA LEU A 67 9.69 18.72 14.79
C LEU A 67 8.80 19.95 14.96
N GLU A 68 8.71 20.81 13.95
CA GLU A 68 7.83 21.97 13.97
C GLU A 68 6.36 21.54 13.92
N ILE A 69 5.57 21.96 14.91
CA ILE A 69 4.13 21.69 14.95
C ILE A 69 3.43 22.75 14.11
N GLY A 70 2.67 22.32 13.10
CA GLY A 70 1.93 23.23 12.24
C GLY A 70 0.84 22.52 11.44
N SER A 71 0.16 23.31 10.60
CA SER A 71 -0.83 22.79 9.65
C SER A 71 -0.18 22.71 8.27
N PHE A 72 0.20 21.51 7.85
CA PHE A 72 0.86 21.26 6.58
C PHE A 72 0.05 20.24 5.77
N GLU A 73 -0.16 20.50 4.49
CA GLU A 73 -0.81 19.53 3.58
C GLU A 73 0.12 18.36 3.25
N THR A 74 1.42 18.62 3.18
CA THR A 74 2.47 17.64 2.95
C THR A 74 3.54 17.79 4.03
N ILE A 75 3.88 16.69 4.71
CA ILE A 75 4.95 16.69 5.70
C ILE A 75 6.29 16.58 4.97
N SER A 76 7.16 17.55 5.21
CA SER A 76 8.51 17.61 4.66
C SER A 76 9.53 17.80 5.78
N GLY A 77 10.51 16.91 5.89
CA GLY A 77 11.54 17.00 6.92
C GLY A 77 10.99 16.92 8.35
N LEU A 78 11.49 17.80 9.23
CA LEU A 78 11.17 17.81 10.66
C LEU A 78 9.87 18.60 10.95
N GLN A 79 8.76 18.10 10.42
CA GLN A 79 7.43 18.68 10.61
C GLN A 79 6.50 17.67 11.30
N ALA A 80 5.56 18.19 12.08
CA ALA A 80 4.52 17.43 12.75
C ALA A 80 3.17 18.13 12.58
N VAL A 81 2.13 17.36 12.24
CA VAL A 81 0.77 17.89 12.08
C VAL A 81 -0.13 17.30 13.16
N PRO A 82 -0.81 18.12 13.98
CA PRO A 82 -1.76 17.62 14.97
C PRO A 82 -2.96 16.98 14.25
N VAL A 83 -3.32 15.77 14.64
CA VAL A 83 -4.41 14.99 14.03
C VAL A 83 -5.29 14.33 15.08
N LYS A 84 -6.60 14.33 14.84
CA LYS A 84 -7.59 13.58 15.61
C LYS A 84 -7.87 12.24 14.95
N LYS A 85 -8.36 11.30 15.76
CA LYS A 85 -8.79 9.99 15.25
C LYS A 85 -9.88 10.18 14.18
N GLY A 86 -9.63 9.67 12.98
CA GLY A 86 -10.53 9.76 11.83
C GLY A 86 -10.12 10.79 10.79
N ASP A 87 -9.20 11.71 11.12
CA ASP A 87 -8.71 12.74 10.21
C ASP A 87 -7.94 12.14 9.03
N ARG A 88 -8.03 12.80 7.88
CA ARG A 88 -7.21 12.45 6.71
C ARG A 88 -5.76 12.82 7.03
N LEU A 89 -4.84 11.88 6.80
CA LEU A 89 -3.43 12.14 7.03
C LEU A 89 -2.87 13.06 5.94
N PRO A 90 -2.00 14.02 6.29
CA PRO A 90 -1.20 14.77 5.32
C PRO A 90 -0.37 13.85 4.43
N ALA A 91 -0.02 14.32 3.24
CA ALA A 91 0.87 13.59 2.36
C ALA A 91 2.25 13.35 3.02
N ASN A 92 2.90 12.24 2.66
CA ASN A 92 4.17 11.74 3.24
C ASN A 92 4.13 11.33 4.72
N THR A 93 2.97 11.34 5.38
CA THR A 93 2.83 10.76 6.72
C THR A 93 3.11 9.26 6.67
N ASP A 94 3.99 8.77 7.53
CA ASP A 94 4.25 7.34 7.68
C ASP A 94 4.11 6.81 9.12
N GLY A 95 3.78 7.69 10.08
CA GLY A 95 3.55 7.35 11.47
C GLY A 95 2.74 8.41 12.23
N ILE A 96 2.19 8.01 13.38
CA ILE A 96 1.57 8.92 14.35
C ILE A 96 2.21 8.73 15.72
N ILE A 97 2.68 9.83 16.30
CA ILE A 97 3.08 9.89 17.71
C ILE A 97 1.82 10.21 18.52
N SER A 98 1.28 9.21 19.22
CA SER A 98 0.01 9.37 19.94
C SER A 98 0.16 10.25 21.19
N ASN A 99 -0.94 10.86 21.61
CA ASN A 99 -0.99 11.63 22.85
C ASN A 99 -0.59 10.79 24.09
N GLU A 100 -0.81 9.47 24.07
CA GLU A 100 -0.34 8.57 25.14
C GLU A 100 1.19 8.51 25.24
N VAL A 101 1.89 8.51 24.10
CA VAL A 101 3.36 8.55 24.05
C VAL A 101 3.86 9.88 24.62
N ILE A 102 3.21 10.98 24.23
CA ILE A 102 3.56 12.33 24.69
C ILE A 102 3.35 12.47 26.19
N LYS A 103 2.22 11.97 26.72
CA LYS A 103 1.92 11.97 28.16
C LYS A 103 2.96 11.20 28.97
N LYS A 104 3.51 10.11 28.44
CA LYS A 104 4.59 9.36 29.08
C LYS A 104 5.91 10.13 29.10
N GLY A 105 6.13 11.06 28.15
CA GLY A 105 7.28 11.95 28.08
C GLY A 105 8.64 11.28 27.85
N LYS A 106 8.71 9.94 27.72
CA LYS A 106 9.97 9.19 27.59
C LYS A 106 10.57 9.25 26.18
N GLN A 107 9.71 9.31 25.16
CA GLN A 107 10.10 9.13 23.75
C GLN A 107 9.84 10.37 22.92
N ALA A 108 8.77 11.08 23.24
CA ALA A 108 8.44 12.36 22.66
C ALA A 108 7.78 13.25 23.71
N LYS A 109 7.96 14.57 23.59
CA LYS A 109 7.33 15.59 24.44
C LYS A 109 7.05 16.82 23.59
N VAL A 110 5.96 17.52 23.89
CA VAL A 110 5.70 18.84 23.31
C VAL A 110 6.44 19.91 24.12
N GLU A 111 7.21 20.75 23.43
CA GLU A 111 7.92 21.91 23.96
C GLU A 111 7.53 23.11 23.08
N ASP A 112 6.60 23.93 23.58
CA ASP A 112 6.01 25.09 22.90
C ASP A 112 5.48 24.74 21.50
N ARG A 113 6.16 25.24 20.45
CA ARG A 113 5.81 25.02 19.04
C ARG A 113 6.45 23.77 18.43
N TYR A 114 7.18 22.99 19.22
CA TYR A 114 7.92 21.84 18.74
C TYR A 114 7.49 20.54 19.41
N LEU A 115 7.48 19.47 18.63
CA LEU A 115 7.42 18.10 19.12
C LEU A 115 8.85 17.57 19.19
N LYS A 116 9.38 17.47 20.40
CA LYS A 116 10.73 16.94 20.67
C LYS A 116 10.69 15.43 20.73
N VAL A 117 11.39 14.78 19.81
CA VAL A 117 11.50 13.33 19.72
C VAL A 117 12.89 12.89 20.17
N MET A 118 12.94 12.07 21.21
CA MET A 118 14.18 11.63 21.88
C MET A 118 14.53 10.17 21.57
N VAL A 119 13.53 9.30 21.37
CA VAL A 119 13.79 7.87 21.14
C VAL A 119 12.84 7.36 20.06
N PRO A 120 13.22 7.44 18.78
CA PRO A 120 12.40 6.98 17.67
C PRO A 120 12.38 5.45 17.51
N LYS A 121 13.37 4.75 18.08
CA LYS A 121 13.50 3.28 18.02
C LYS A 121 13.60 2.69 19.42
N GLU A 122 12.75 1.72 19.74
CA GLU A 122 12.91 0.88 20.92
C GLU A 122 13.70 -0.38 20.56
N VAL A 123 14.73 -0.69 21.34
CA VAL A 123 15.36 -2.01 21.35
C VAL A 123 14.53 -2.91 22.25
N LYS A 124 13.95 -3.98 21.69
CA LYS A 124 13.28 -5.02 22.49
C LYS A 124 14.15 -6.26 22.54
N GLU A 125 14.64 -6.61 23.72
CA GLU A 125 15.57 -7.74 23.97
C GLU A 125 14.87 -9.08 24.28
N ALA A 126 13.56 -9.21 24.01
CA ALA A 126 12.81 -10.36 24.51
C ALA A 126 13.18 -11.70 23.81
N LYS A 127 13.69 -11.69 22.57
CA LYS A 127 14.10 -12.88 21.78
C LYS A 127 15.10 -12.51 20.65
N GLY A 128 16.20 -11.83 21.00
CA GLY A 128 17.20 -11.27 20.08
C GLY A 128 17.02 -9.77 19.80
N PHE A 129 18.06 -9.11 19.26
CA PHE A 129 18.04 -7.67 18.94
C PHE A 129 17.10 -7.38 17.76
N LYS A 130 15.85 -6.98 18.05
CA LYS A 130 14.94 -6.44 17.03
C LYS A 130 14.80 -4.94 17.21
N TYR A 131 15.35 -4.18 16.26
CA TYR A 131 15.08 -2.77 16.13
C TYR A 131 13.65 -2.59 15.64
N LYS A 132 12.78 -2.04 16.50
CA LYS A 132 11.42 -1.69 16.10
C LYS A 132 11.35 -0.18 15.97
N ASP A 133 10.98 0.29 14.78
CA ASP A 133 10.56 1.69 14.63
C ASP A 133 9.30 1.89 15.46
N THR A 134 9.40 2.77 16.45
CA THR A 134 8.35 2.95 17.46
C THR A 134 7.11 3.61 16.87
N PHE A 135 7.28 4.38 15.79
CA PHE A 135 6.23 5.26 15.26
C PHE A 135 5.78 4.89 13.85
N LYS A 136 6.64 4.27 13.04
CA LYS A 136 6.29 3.92 11.67
C LYS A 136 5.13 2.93 11.63
N HIS A 137 4.14 3.24 10.80
CA HIS A 137 2.86 2.54 10.65
C HIS A 137 1.96 2.55 11.90
N LYS A 138 2.40 3.18 13.01
CA LYS A 138 1.61 3.22 14.24
C LYS A 138 0.54 4.30 14.17
N GLY A 139 -0.62 3.96 14.71
CA GLY A 139 -1.77 4.85 14.72
C GLY A 139 -2.36 5.13 13.34
N ILE A 140 -1.98 4.41 12.28
CA ILE A 140 -2.53 4.62 10.93
C ILE A 140 -3.67 3.64 10.67
N LYS A 141 -4.73 4.13 10.04
CA LYS A 141 -5.84 3.34 9.51
C LYS A 141 -5.75 3.35 7.99
N THR A 142 -5.61 2.17 7.40
CA THR A 142 -5.63 1.95 5.94
C THR A 142 -7.04 2.15 5.37
N ASN A 143 -7.11 2.50 4.09
CA ASN A 143 -8.37 2.59 3.37
C ASN A 143 -8.96 1.18 3.19
N PRO A 144 -10.15 0.86 3.70
CA PRO A 144 -10.75 -0.47 3.56
C PRO A 144 -10.98 -0.87 2.09
N TRP A 145 -11.25 0.10 1.21
CA TRP A 145 -11.44 -0.15 -0.23
C TRP A 145 -10.16 -0.53 -0.97
N SER A 146 -8.99 -0.27 -0.38
CA SER A 146 -7.70 -0.65 -1.00
C SER A 146 -7.55 -2.16 -1.15
N GLY A 147 -8.03 -2.93 -0.16
CA GLY A 147 -8.02 -4.40 -0.23
C GLY A 147 -8.92 -4.91 -1.36
N VAL A 148 -10.15 -4.38 -1.43
CA VAL A 148 -11.13 -4.75 -2.47
C VAL A 148 -10.60 -4.40 -3.86
N TRP A 149 -10.04 -3.20 -4.03
CA TRP A 149 -9.47 -2.78 -5.31
C TRP A 149 -8.31 -3.68 -5.75
N ASN A 150 -7.41 -4.05 -4.83
CA ASN A 150 -6.29 -4.95 -5.15
C ASN A 150 -6.79 -6.33 -5.60
N VAL A 151 -7.77 -6.89 -4.89
CA VAL A 151 -8.38 -8.17 -5.27
C VAL A 151 -9.06 -8.07 -6.64
N ALA A 152 -9.86 -7.03 -6.86
CA ALA A 152 -10.54 -6.81 -8.13
C ALA A 152 -9.56 -6.67 -9.30
N MET A 153 -8.46 -5.92 -9.12
CA MET A 153 -7.42 -5.76 -10.15
C MET A 153 -6.76 -7.09 -10.49
N VAL A 154 -6.40 -7.90 -9.49
CA VAL A 154 -5.79 -9.22 -9.72
C VAL A 154 -6.75 -10.14 -10.47
N LEU A 155 -8.04 -10.16 -10.09
CA LEU A 155 -9.05 -10.97 -10.76
C LEU A 155 -9.27 -10.55 -12.22
N VAL A 156 -9.36 -9.25 -12.48
CA VAL A 156 -9.59 -8.73 -13.84
C VAL A 156 -8.35 -8.94 -14.73
N ILE A 157 -7.14 -8.75 -14.20
CA ILE A 157 -5.90 -9.07 -14.92
C ILE A 157 -5.85 -10.58 -15.21
N GLY A 158 -6.08 -11.42 -14.21
CA GLY A 158 -6.10 -12.88 -14.37
C GLY A 158 -7.11 -13.35 -15.41
N LEU A 159 -8.33 -12.81 -15.39
CA LEU A 159 -9.35 -13.08 -16.41
C LEU A 159 -8.90 -12.64 -17.80
N SER A 160 -8.35 -11.43 -17.93
CA SER A 160 -7.88 -10.92 -19.23
C SER A 160 -6.78 -11.80 -19.82
N LEU A 161 -5.85 -12.27 -18.99
CA LEU A 161 -4.76 -13.16 -19.39
C LEU A 161 -5.28 -14.55 -19.76
N GLY A 162 -6.27 -15.07 -19.03
CA GLY A 162 -6.91 -16.34 -19.36
C GLY A 162 -7.61 -16.29 -20.72
N LEU A 163 -8.37 -15.23 -21.00
CA LEU A 163 -9.08 -15.05 -22.27
C LEU A 163 -8.13 -14.72 -23.43
N LEU A 164 -7.01 -14.06 -23.15
CA LEU A 164 -5.90 -13.88 -24.09
C LEU A 164 -5.30 -15.24 -24.46
N ALA A 165 -4.99 -16.08 -23.46
CA ALA A 165 -4.44 -17.41 -23.68
C ALA A 165 -5.38 -18.30 -24.49
N GLU A 166 -6.68 -18.26 -24.20
CA GLU A 166 -7.71 -18.97 -24.97
C GLU A 166 -7.76 -18.47 -26.42
N GLY A 167 -7.76 -17.14 -26.65
CA GLY A 167 -7.72 -16.57 -27.99
C GLY A 167 -6.45 -16.96 -28.75
N PHE A 168 -5.31 -17.06 -28.05
CA PHE A 168 -4.04 -17.51 -28.63
C PHE A 168 -4.11 -18.99 -29.04
N THR A 169 -4.63 -19.88 -28.18
CA THR A 169 -4.79 -21.30 -28.52
C THR A 169 -5.76 -21.49 -29.68
N ASP A 170 -6.88 -20.75 -29.71
CA ASP A 170 -7.84 -20.77 -30.81
C ASP A 170 -7.24 -20.29 -32.13
N MET A 171 -6.42 -19.23 -32.09
CA MET A 171 -5.69 -18.71 -33.25
C MET A 171 -4.74 -19.77 -33.83
N LEU A 172 -4.02 -20.50 -32.96
CA LEU A 172 -3.11 -21.56 -33.37
C LEU A 172 -3.83 -22.86 -33.77
N GLY A 173 -5.14 -22.94 -33.53
CA GLY A 173 -5.93 -24.16 -33.78
C GLY A 173 -5.68 -25.26 -32.75
N PHE A 174 -5.07 -24.92 -31.62
CA PHE A 174 -4.92 -25.83 -30.48
C PHE A 174 -6.24 -25.87 -29.72
N LYS A 175 -7.09 -26.85 -30.03
CA LYS A 175 -8.22 -27.17 -29.16
C LYS A 175 -7.68 -27.91 -27.94
N VAL A 176 -7.89 -27.34 -26.76
CA VAL A 176 -7.78 -28.11 -25.52
C VAL A 176 -8.92 -29.12 -25.55
N GLU A 177 -8.62 -30.38 -25.90
CA GLU A 177 -9.59 -31.46 -25.76
C GLU A 177 -9.96 -31.57 -24.28
N LYS A 178 -11.25 -31.72 -24.00
CA LYS A 178 -11.76 -31.90 -22.65
C LYS A 178 -11.05 -33.12 -22.07
N ILE A 179 -10.37 -32.98 -20.94
CA ILE A 179 -9.82 -34.13 -20.21
C ILE A 179 -11.01 -35.03 -19.89
N GLU A 180 -11.06 -36.22 -20.50
CA GLU A 180 -12.07 -37.22 -20.20
C GLU A 180 -11.97 -37.56 -18.71
N HIS A 181 -13.02 -37.23 -17.96
CA HIS A 181 -13.15 -37.78 -16.61
C HIS A 181 -13.55 -39.23 -16.78
N PHE A 182 -12.66 -40.16 -16.39
CA PHE A 182 -13.04 -41.54 -16.15
C PHE A 182 -14.05 -41.55 -15.00
N GLU A 183 -15.34 -41.50 -15.33
CA GLU A 183 -16.39 -41.96 -14.42
C GLU A 183 -16.19 -43.47 -14.28
N GLY A 184 -15.69 -43.89 -13.11
CA GLY A 184 -15.45 -45.29 -12.80
C GLY A 184 -16.72 -46.11 -13.00
N ILE A 185 -16.55 -47.27 -13.64
CA ILE A 185 -17.60 -48.26 -13.90
C ILE A 185 -18.20 -48.70 -12.56
N HIS A 186 -19.51 -48.48 -12.39
CA HIS A 186 -20.32 -49.17 -11.38
C HIS A 186 -20.79 -50.52 -11.90
#